data_AF-A0A2N9X9M9-F1
#
_entry.id   AF-A0A2N9X9M9-F1
#
_cell.length_a   1.000
_cell.length_b   1.000
_cell.length_c   1.000
_cell.angle_alpha   90.00
_cell.angle_beta   90.00
_cell.angle_gamma   90.00
#
_symmetry.space_group_name_H-M   'P 1'
#
loop_
_entity.id
_entity.type
_entity.pdbx_description
1 polymer ?
#
loop_
_entity_poly.entity_id
_entity_poly.type
_entity_poly.pdbx_seq_one_letter_code
_entity_poly.pdbx_strand_id
1 'polypeptide(L)' 'MIQETRTDRSKSVYIYTDESGYEPLARVETTTGTEQKVLYYHTDVNGAPEELTDEDGHIVWACCYQLWGKSTQLLKYA' A
#
# COMPACT_ATOMS: atom_id res chain seq x y z
N MET A 1 -6.04 13.29 -2.61
CA MET A 1 -5.84 12.10 -3.48
C MET A 1 -4.67 12.35 -4.44
N ILE A 2 -3.82 11.36 -4.67
CA ILE A 2 -2.67 11.45 -5.60
C ILE A 2 -2.72 10.26 -6.56
N GLN A 3 -2.36 10.46 -7.83
CA GLN A 3 -2.29 9.39 -8.83
C GLN A 3 -0.88 9.29 -9.42
N GLU A 4 -0.38 8.07 -9.55
CA GLU A 4 0.81 7.73 -10.34
C GLU A 4 0.43 6.97 -11.61
N THR A 5 1.27 7.05 -12.64
CA THR A 5 1.15 6.23 -13.85
C THR A 5 2.52 5.68 -14.20
N ARG A 6 2.60 4.36 -14.31
CA ARG A 6 3.85 3.63 -14.52
C ARG A 6 4.07 3.37 -16.01
N THR A 7 5.30 2.98 -16.38
CA THR A 7 5.71 2.77 -17.78
C THR A 7 4.92 1.66 -18.49
N ASP A 8 4.41 0.69 -17.73
CA ASP A 8 3.52 -0.39 -18.20
C ASP A 8 2.05 0.05 -18.36
N ARG A 9 1.78 1.35 -18.21
CA ARG A 9 0.44 1.98 -18.20
C ARG A 9 -0.45 1.57 -17.03
N SER A 10 0.07 0.84 -16.05
CA SER A 10 -0.64 0.67 -14.80
C SER A 10 -0.76 2.02 -14.07
N LYS A 11 -1.86 2.19 -13.35
CA LYS A 11 -2.16 3.39 -12.58
C LYS A 11 -2.39 3.02 -11.13
N SER A 12 -1.88 3.84 -10.22
CA SER A 12 -2.18 3.70 -8.80
C SER A 12 -2.77 5.00 -8.27
N VAL A 13 -3.89 4.92 -7.57
CA VAL A 13 -4.53 6.06 -6.90
C VAL A 13 -4.42 5.86 -5.40
N TYR A 14 -3.86 6.85 -4.71
CA TYR A 14 -3.67 6.84 -3.26
C TYR A 14 -4.76 7.66 -2.57
N ILE A 15 -5.43 7.01 -1.62
CA ILE A 15 -6.45 7.56 -0.74
C ILE A 15 -5.81 7.75 0.64
N TYR A 16 -5.98 8.93 1.23
CA TYR A 16 -5.41 9.31 2.52
C TYR A 16 -6.53 9.45 3.57
N THR A 17 -6.19 9.29 4.85
CA THR A 17 -7.15 9.29 5.96
C THR A 17 -7.82 10.64 6.18
N ASP A 18 -7.10 11.74 5.96
CA ASP A 18 -7.62 13.10 6.08
C ASP A 18 -6.96 14.05 5.05
N GLU A 19 -7.49 15.28 4.93
CA GLU A 19 -7.02 16.26 3.93
C GLU A 19 -5.67 16.91 4.27
N SER A 20 -5.23 16.84 5.53
CA SER A 20 -3.98 17.44 6.03
C SER A 20 -2.89 16.40 6.31
N GLY A 21 -3.26 15.12 6.45
CA GLY A 21 -2.39 14.00 6.73
C GLY A 21 -1.79 13.36 5.48
N TYR A 22 -0.62 12.75 5.65
CA TYR A 22 0.07 11.95 4.63
C TYR A 22 -0.04 10.44 4.90
N GLU A 23 -0.93 10.04 5.82
CA GLU A 23 -1.17 8.64 6.16
C GLU A 23 -2.03 7.99 5.06
N PRO A 24 -1.48 7.04 4.30
CA PRO A 24 -2.25 6.37 3.25
C PRO A 24 -3.25 5.40 3.88
N LEU A 25 -4.50 5.49 3.48
CA LEU A 25 -5.55 4.54 3.86
C LEU A 25 -5.59 3.36 2.88
N ALA A 26 -5.60 3.66 1.58
CA ALA A 26 -5.75 2.65 0.55
C ALA A 26 -5.07 3.07 -0.76
N ARG A 27 -4.72 2.08 -1.57
CA ARG A 27 -4.25 2.24 -2.94
C ARG A 27 -5.10 1.41 -3.89
N VAL A 28 -5.63 2.06 -4.90
CA VAL A 28 -6.34 1.39 -6.00
C VAL A 28 -5.36 1.21 -7.15
N GLU A 29 -5.03 -0.03 -7.49
CA GLU A 29 -4.19 -0.37 -8.63
C GLU A 29 -5.06 -0.76 -9.83
N THR A 30 -4.81 -0.15 -10.98
CA THR A 30 -5.41 -0.51 -12.26
C THR A 30 -4.31 -1.00 -13.19
N THR A 31 -4.36 -2.27 -13.60
CA THR A 31 -3.42 -2.85 -14.57
C THR A 31 -3.79 -2.40 -16.00
N THR A 32 -3.01 -2.78 -17.03
CA THR A 32 -3.20 -2.37 -18.44
C THR A 32 -4.53 -2.84 -19.09
N GLY A 33 -5.54 -3.20 -18.29
CA GLY A 33 -6.91 -3.53 -18.66
C GLY A 33 -7.94 -2.79 -17.79
N THR A 34 -9.02 -3.48 -17.41
CA THR A 34 -10.10 -2.95 -16.56
C THR A 34 -10.11 -3.50 -15.14
N GLU A 35 -9.16 -4.39 -14.81
CA GLU A 35 -9.06 -4.97 -13.48
C GLU A 35 -8.52 -3.93 -12.50
N GLN A 36 -9.26 -3.72 -11.42
CA GLN A 36 -8.90 -2.85 -10.32
C GLN A 36 -8.76 -3.71 -9.07
N LYS A 37 -7.71 -3.44 -8.28
CA LYS A 37 -7.50 -4.05 -6.97
C LYS A 37 -7.36 -2.97 -5.93
N VAL A 38 -8.03 -3.13 -4.80
CA VAL A 38 -7.86 -2.24 -3.65
C VAL A 38 -6.92 -2.89 -2.66
N LEU A 39 -5.91 -2.14 -2.24
CA LEU A 39 -4.98 -2.53 -1.19
C LEU A 39 -5.12 -1.56 -0.01
N TYR A 40 -5.25 -2.10 1.20
CA TYR A 40 -5.35 -1.31 2.43
C TYR A 40 -4.01 -1.28 3.14
N TYR A 41 -3.59 -0.09 3.57
CA TYR A 41 -2.37 0.07 4.35
C TYR A 41 -2.65 -0.12 5.84
N HIS A 42 -1.76 -0.85 6.50
CA HIS A 42 -1.64 -0.87 7.95
C HIS A 42 -0.26 -0.32 8.31
N THR A 43 -0.24 0.85 8.93
CA THR A 43 0.97 1.58 9.26
C THR A 43 1.24 1.55 10.76
N ASP A 44 2.50 1.44 11.15
CA ASP A 44 2.94 1.65 12.52
C ASP A 44 2.72 3.11 12.95
N VAL A 45 2.78 3.40 14.25
CA VAL A 45 2.56 4.74 14.84
C VAL A 45 3.49 5.83 14.30
N ASN A 46 4.62 5.44 13.69
CA ASN A 46 5.57 6.34 13.04
C ASN A 46 5.28 6.58 11.54
N GLY A 47 4.22 5.98 10.98
CA GLY A 47 3.82 6.07 9.58
C GLY A 47 4.52 5.08 8.64
N ALA A 48 5.36 4.16 9.15
CA ALA A 48 5.97 3.12 8.33
C ALA A 48 4.93 2.04 7.97
N PRO A 49 4.78 1.66 6.69
CA PRO A 49 3.84 0.63 6.30
C PRO A 49 4.32 -0.75 6.76
N GLU A 50 3.55 -1.43 7.61
CA GLU A 50 3.87 -2.78 8.10
C GLU A 50 3.16 -3.85 7.31
N GLU A 51 1.96 -3.58 6.79
CA GLU A 51 1.16 -4.57 6.08
C GLU A 51 0.31 -3.92 4.97
N LEU A 52 0.09 -4.68 3.91
CA LEU A 52 -0.93 -4.43 2.89
C LEU A 52 -1.86 -5.63 2.83
N THR A 53 -3.17 -5.37 2.88
CA THR A 53 -4.19 -6.40 2.67
C THR A 53 -5.01 -6.13 1.42
N ASP A 54 -5.55 -7.19 0.80
CA ASP A 54 -6.56 -7.08 -0.25
C ASP A 54 -7.96 -6.79 0.32
N GLU A 55 -8.97 -6.80 -0.56
CA GLU A 55 -10.38 -6.54 -0.23
C GLU A 55 -11.01 -7.63 0.66
N ASP A 56 -10.48 -8.85 0.63
CA ASP A 56 -10.91 -9.97 1.47
C ASP A 56 -10.17 -10.00 2.82
N GLY A 57 -9.21 -9.09 3.03
CA GLY A 57 -8.39 -9.00 4.23
C GLY A 57 -7.19 -9.94 4.23
N HIS A 58 -6.82 -10.53 3.09
CA HIS A 58 -5.61 -11.34 2.97
C HIS A 58 -4.38 -10.45 2.87
N ILE A 59 -3.34 -10.80 3.61
CA ILE A 59 -2.05 -10.13 3.59
C ILE A 59 -1.37 -10.39 2.23
N VAL A 60 -1.17 -9.34 1.44
CA VAL A 60 -0.43 -9.42 0.17
C VAL A 60 1.03 -8.99 0.33
N TRP A 61 1.31 -8.18 1.36
CA TRP A 61 2.65 -7.75 1.70
C TRP A 61 2.73 -7.43 3.19
N ALA A 62 3.84 -7.80 3.84
CA ALA A 62 4.15 -7.33 5.19
C ALA A 62 5.66 -7.11 5.37
N CYS A 63 6.01 -6.14 6.20
CA CYS A 63 7.38 -5.83 6.60
C CYS A 63 7.47 -5.53 8.09
N CYS A 64 8.48 -6.08 8.76
CA CYS A 64 8.83 -5.72 10.13
C CYS A 64 10.11 -4.87 10.16
N TYR A 65 10.07 -3.74 10.87
CA TYR A 65 11.20 -2.83 11.04
C TYR A 65 11.87 -3.03 12.41
N GLN A 66 13.19 -3.21 12.43
CA GLN A 66 13.99 -3.04 13.65
C GLN A 66 14.22 -1.55 13.93
N LEU A 67 14.62 -1.22 15.18
CA LEU A 67 15.04 0.13 15.57
C LEU A 67 15.93 0.76 14.47
N TRP A 68 15.55 1.96 14.02
CA TRP A 68 16.19 2.73 12.95
C TRP A 68 15.97 2.25 11.50
N GLY A 69 14.84 1.61 11.23
CA GLY A 69 14.35 1.43 9.85
C GLY A 69 15.01 0.29 9.08
N LYS A 70 15.73 -0.63 9.76
CA LYS A 70 16.26 -1.83 9.12
C LYS A 70 15.13 -2.87 8.99
N SER A 71 14.70 -3.16 7.77
CA SER A 71 13.71 -4.21 7.52
C SER A 71 14.31 -5.59 7.82
N THR A 72 13.60 -6.39 8.61
CA THR A 72 14.09 -7.73 9.01
C THR A 72 13.43 -8.85 8.23
N GLN A 73 12.20 -8.63 7.73
CA GLN A 73 11.46 -9.66 7.01
C GLN A 73 10.45 -9.03 6.05
N LEU A 74 10.51 -9.42 4.78
CA LEU A 74 9.49 -9.13 3.77
C LEU A 74 8.73 -10.43 3.50
N LEU A 75 7.43 -10.46 3.81
CA LEU A 75 6.54 -11.53 3.39
C LEU A 75 5.72 -11.01 2.20
N LYS A 76 5.83 -11.69 1.05
CA LYS A 76 5.02 -11.41 -0.13
C LYS A 76 4.21 -12.67 -0.42
N TYR A 77 2.91 -12.63 -0.16
CA TYR A 77 2.00 -13.70 -0.56
C TYR A 77 1.40 -13.30 -1.92
N ALA A 78 1.42 -14.24 -2.86
CA ALA A 78 1.05 -14.04 -4.26
C ALA A 78 -0.35 -14.59 -4.53
#